data_AF-A0A915YRH9-F1
#
_entry.id   AF-A0A915YRH9-F1
#
_cell.length_a   1.000
_cell.length_b   1.000
_cell.length_c   1.000
_cell.angle_alpha   90.00
_cell.angle_beta   90.00
_cell.angle_gamma   90.00
#
_symmetry.space_group_name_H-M   'P 1'
#
loop_
_entity.id
_entity.type
_entity.pdbx_description
1 polymer ?
#
loop_
_entity_poly.entity_id
_entity_poly.type
_entity_poly.pdbx_seq_one_letter_code
_entity_poly.pdbx_strand_id
1 'polypeptide(L)'
;MAPKAREIVVTLLVVGSILLDLHYGPYSRLWWQKNSDNKENEISNYFPIRIGQTTKAVLNEMDFYTTILLGNSENSFAPGFICTSGVFSSSVESSSSAAVSNLYASIFQK
;
A
#
# COMPACT_ATOMS: atom_id res chain seq x y z
N MET A 1 12.38 -14.95 -19.59
CA MET A 1 11.57 -13.73 -19.75
C MET A 1 10.86 -13.48 -18.43
N ALA A 2 11.16 -12.39 -17.72
CA ALA A 2 10.36 -11.99 -16.57
C ALA A 2 8.95 -11.61 -17.07
N PRO A 3 7.87 -12.01 -16.38
CA PRO A 3 6.53 -11.61 -16.79
C PRO A 3 6.42 -10.08 -16.76
N LYS A 4 5.87 -9.50 -17.84
CA LYS A 4 5.61 -8.07 -17.93
C LYS A 4 4.61 -7.70 -16.83
N ALA A 5 4.98 -6.78 -15.95
CA ALA A 5 4.07 -6.27 -14.92
C ALA A 5 2.81 -5.73 -15.61
N ARG A 6 1.63 -6.17 -15.15
CA ARG A 6 0.36 -5.62 -15.63
C ARG A 6 0.22 -4.22 -15.04
N GLU A 7 0.01 -3.23 -15.90
CA GLU A 7 -0.47 -1.92 -15.46
C GLU A 7 -1.89 -2.08 -14.94
N ILE A 8 -2.04 -1.90 -13.63
CA ILE A 8 -3.32 -1.89 -12.95
C ILE A 8 -3.66 -0.43 -12.67
N VAL A 9 -4.82 0.02 -13.13
CA VAL A 9 -5.31 1.35 -12.79
C VAL A 9 -5.70 1.35 -11.31
N VAL A 10 -5.05 2.21 -10.54
CA VAL A 10 -5.31 2.42 -9.11
C VAL A 10 -5.88 3.82 -8.91
N THR A 11 -7.00 3.91 -8.20
CA THR A 11 -7.65 5.18 -7.86
C THR A 11 -7.44 5.48 -6.38
N LEU A 12 -7.02 6.69 -6.04
CA LEU A 12 -6.99 7.16 -4.67
C LEU A 12 -8.40 7.57 -4.23
N LEU A 13 -8.91 6.98 -3.16
CA LEU A 13 -10.24 7.29 -2.61
C LEU A 13 -10.15 8.19 -1.38
N VAL A 14 -9.21 7.90 -0.49
CA VAL A 14 -8.98 8.65 0.74
C VAL A 14 -7.50 8.99 0.82
N VAL A 15 -7.18 10.27 1.01
CA VAL A 15 -5.79 10.74 1.08
C VAL A 15 -5.07 10.28 2.36
N GLY A 16 -5.79 10.14 3.47
CA GLY A 16 -5.21 9.82 4.77
C GLY A 16 -4.49 11.00 5.44
N SER A 17 -3.84 10.72 6.56
CA SER A 17 -3.25 11.72 7.47
C SER A 17 -1.74 11.57 7.59
N ILE A 18 -1.07 12.72 7.73
CA ILE A 18 0.33 12.83 8.15
C ILE A 18 0.34 13.03 9.66
N LEU A 19 0.93 12.09 10.40
CA LEU A 19 1.11 12.20 11.84
C LEU A 19 2.55 12.63 12.15
N LEU A 20 2.70 13.66 12.97
CA LEU A 20 3.99 14.29 13.29
C LEU A 20 5.03 13.26 13.77
N ASP A 21 4.67 12.45 14.75
CA ASP A 21 5.58 11.48 15.39
C ASP A 21 6.06 10.38 14.44
N LEU A 22 5.26 10.07 13.42
CA LEU A 22 5.58 9.01 12.46
C LEU A 22 6.33 9.55 11.25
N HIS A 23 5.95 10.71 10.74
CA HIS A 23 6.49 11.26 9.49
C HIS A 23 7.71 12.15 9.71
N TYR A 24 7.82 12.78 10.89
CA TYR A 24 8.90 13.70 11.25
C TYR A 24 9.60 13.32 12.56
N GLY A 25 9.19 12.21 13.19
CA GLY A 25 9.84 11.65 14.38
C GLY A 25 10.81 10.50 14.07
N PRO A 26 11.18 9.69 15.09
CA PRO A 26 12.18 8.62 14.97
C PRO A 26 11.88 7.56 13.90
N TYR A 27 10.60 7.41 13.53
CA TYR A 27 10.14 6.42 12.56
C TYR A 27 10.01 6.97 11.14
N SER A 28 10.35 8.25 10.90
CA SER A 28 10.21 8.94 9.61
C SER A 28 10.64 8.10 8.42
N ARG A 29 11.83 7.47 8.49
CA ARG A 29 12.37 6.62 7.41
C ARG A 29 11.46 5.49 6.92
N LEU A 30 10.47 5.07 7.71
CA LEU A 30 9.50 4.03 7.38
C LEU A 30 8.25 4.57 6.66
N TRP A 31 8.00 5.88 6.76
CA TRP A 31 6.76 6.54 6.32
C TRP A 31 6.94 7.38 5.05
N TRP A 32 8.08 7.26 4.38
CA TRP A 32 8.37 7.96 3.12
C TRP A 32 8.79 6.96 2.06
N GLN A 33 8.12 6.99 0.90
CA GLN A 33 8.44 6.15 -0.25
C GLN A 33 9.12 6.97 -1.33
N LYS A 34 10.23 6.45 -1.87
CA LYS A 34 10.92 7.07 -3.01
C LYS A 34 10.07 6.91 -4.28
N ASN A 35 9.95 7.96 -5.07
CA ASN A 35 9.37 7.86 -6.40
C ASN A 35 10.23 6.94 -7.29
N SER A 36 9.66 5.84 -7.77
CA SER A 36 10.32 4.93 -8.70
C SER A 36 10.44 5.49 -10.11
N ASP A 37 9.65 6.51 -10.45
CA ASP A 37 9.56 7.05 -11.82
C ASP A 37 10.55 8.20 -12.08
N ASN A 38 11.29 8.63 -11.04
CA ASN A 38 12.31 9.67 -11.19
C ASN A 38 13.49 9.15 -12.00
N LYS A 39 13.79 9.82 -13.12
CA LYS A 39 15.06 9.65 -13.85
C LYS A 39 16.23 10.10 -12.96
N GLU A 40 17.42 9.55 -13.20
CA GLU A 40 18.63 9.68 -12.35
C GLU A 40 19.08 11.11 -11.97
N ASN A 41 18.47 12.17 -12.51
CA ASN A 41 18.83 13.58 -12.27
C ASN A 41 17.72 14.44 -11.66
N GLU A 42 16.56 13.89 -11.29
CA GLU A 42 15.55 14.63 -10.53
C GLU A 42 15.79 14.44 -9.03
N ILE A 43 15.68 15.54 -8.25
CA ILE A 43 15.70 15.53 -6.78
C ILE A 43 14.88 14.32 -6.32
N SER A 44 15.49 13.47 -5.48
CA SER A 44 14.87 12.26 -4.93
C SER A 44 13.52 12.61 -4.29
N ASN A 45 12.43 12.57 -5.06
CA ASN A 45 11.13 12.96 -4.54
C ASN A 45 10.61 11.80 -3.70
N TYR A 46 10.57 12.01 -2.40
CA TYR A 46 9.91 11.13 -1.46
C TYR A 46 8.48 11.59 -1.27
N PHE A 47 7.55 10.64 -1.28
CA PHE A 47 6.15 10.87 -0.98
C PHE A 47 5.78 10.23 0.35
N PRO A 48 4.93 10.89 1.16
CA PRO A 48 4.53 10.34 2.43
C PRO A 48 3.56 9.17 2.23
N ILE A 49 3.79 8.08 2.95
CA ILE A 49 2.83 7.00 3.13
C ILE A 49 1.87 7.48 4.23
N ARG A 50 0.59 7.69 3.93
CA ARG A 50 -0.33 8.34 4.89
C ARG A 50 -1.21 7.33 5.60
N ILE A 51 -1.43 7.51 6.91
CA ILE A 51 -2.31 6.65 7.69
C ILE A 51 -3.77 6.87 7.27
N GLY A 52 -4.50 5.79 7.08
CA GLY A 52 -5.88 5.81 6.60
C GLY A 52 -5.99 6.17 5.13
N GLN A 53 -4.87 6.25 4.39
CA GLN A 53 -4.93 6.39 2.93
C GLN A 53 -5.56 5.12 2.37
N THR A 54 -6.56 5.29 1.51
CA THR A 54 -7.29 4.18 0.87
C THR A 54 -7.25 4.32 -0.63
N THR A 55 -6.80 3.27 -1.29
CA THR A 55 -6.82 3.14 -2.76
C THR A 55 -7.75 2.03 -3.19
N LYS A 56 -8.27 2.14 -4.41
CA LYS A 56 -9.05 1.11 -5.08
C LYS A 56 -8.33 0.63 -6.33
N ALA A 57 -8.24 -0.68 -6.50
CA ALA A 57 -7.84 -1.33 -7.74
C ALA A 57 -8.96 -2.26 -8.21
N VAL A 58 -9.13 -2.40 -9.53
CA VAL A 58 -10.08 -3.37 -10.09
C VAL A 58 -9.29 -4.57 -10.61
N LEU A 59 -9.51 -5.74 -10.01
CA LEU A 59 -8.86 -6.99 -10.37
C LEU A 59 -9.91 -8.07 -10.59
N ASN A 60 -9.86 -8.74 -11.74
CA ASN A 60 -10.84 -9.76 -12.11
C ASN A 60 -12.30 -9.30 -11.91
N GLU A 61 -12.59 -8.08 -12.39
CA GLU A 61 -13.92 -7.43 -12.31
C GLU A 61 -14.41 -7.17 -10.87
N MET A 62 -13.56 -7.33 -9.86
CA MET A 62 -13.86 -7.02 -8.46
C MET A 62 -13.06 -5.82 -7.97
N ASP A 63 -13.69 -5.03 -7.11
CA ASP A 63 -13.05 -3.91 -6.42
C ASP A 63 -12.24 -4.41 -5.22
N PHE A 64 -10.96 -4.02 -5.18
CA PHE A 64 -10.05 -4.25 -4.07
C PHE A 64 -9.68 -2.91 -3.45
N TYR A 65 -9.91 -2.77 -2.15
CA TYR A 65 -9.64 -1.56 -1.39
C TYR A 65 -8.47 -1.79 -0.45
N THR A 66 -7.37 -1.11 -0.67
CA THR A 66 -6.20 -1.18 0.22
C THR A 66 -6.17 0.04 1.11
N THR A 67 -6.16 -0.17 2.43
CA THR A 67 -6.05 0.90 3.43
C THR A 67 -4.76 0.76 4.23
N ILE A 68 -4.08 1.89 4.43
CA ILE A 68 -2.85 1.98 5.20
C ILE A 68 -3.17 2.15 6.69
N LEU A 69 -2.57 1.32 7.54
CA LEU A 69 -2.71 1.30 8.99
C LEU A 69 -1.37 1.57 9.68
N LEU A 70 -1.43 1.88 10.96
CA LEU A 70 -0.24 1.90 11.83
C LEU A 70 0.09 0.49 12.28
N GLY A 71 1.30 0.04 11.96
CA GLY A 71 1.85 -1.24 12.38
C GLY A 71 1.47 -2.38 11.45
N ASN A 72 2.38 -3.36 11.36
CA ASN A 72 2.15 -4.65 10.72
C ASN A 72 2.72 -5.78 11.60
N SER A 73 2.65 -7.03 11.12
CA SER A 73 3.14 -8.20 11.86
C SER A 73 4.63 -8.18 12.17
N GLU A 74 5.43 -7.42 11.41
CA GLU A 74 6.88 -7.34 11.57
C GLU A 74 7.31 -6.16 12.45
N ASN A 75 6.61 -5.02 12.36
CA ASN A 75 6.95 -3.80 13.08
C ASN A 75 5.71 -2.94 13.37
N SER A 76 5.47 -2.65 14.66
CA SER A 76 4.33 -1.86 15.13
C SER A 76 4.36 -0.37 14.75
N PHE A 77 5.51 0.14 14.29
CA PHE A 77 5.69 1.54 13.87
C PHE A 77 5.90 1.70 12.36
N ALA A 78 5.93 0.59 11.61
CA ALA A 78 5.95 0.62 10.15
C ALA A 78 4.52 0.72 9.59
N PRO A 79 4.36 1.15 8.34
CA PRO A 79 3.07 1.06 7.66
C PRO A 79 2.59 -0.39 7.57
N GLY A 80 1.32 -0.62 7.93
CA GLY A 80 0.60 -1.85 7.64
C GLY A 80 -0.40 -1.66 6.52
N PHE A 81 -0.69 -2.71 5.78
CA PHE A 81 -1.60 -2.67 4.65
C PHE A 81 -2.66 -3.74 4.84
N ILE A 82 -3.92 -3.33 4.84
CA ILE A 82 -5.07 -4.24 4.80
C ILE A 82 -5.78 -4.07 3.47
N CYS A 83 -6.14 -5.18 2.83
CA CYS A 83 -6.95 -5.18 1.62
C CYS A 83 -8.33 -5.76 1.93
N THR A 84 -9.37 -5.21 1.32
CA THR A 84 -10.74 -5.72 1.42
C THR A 84 -11.40 -5.80 0.05
N SER A 85 -12.31 -6.75 -0.13
CA SER A 85 -13.13 -6.88 -1.33
C SER A 85 -14.46 -7.52 -0.97
N GLY A 86 -15.55 -6.75 -1.08
CA GLY A 86 -16.87 -7.18 -0.62
C GLY A 86 -16.84 -7.56 0.87
N VAL A 87 -17.07 -8.83 1.19
CA VAL A 87 -17.06 -9.38 2.56
C VAL A 87 -15.70 -9.93 3.00
N PHE A 88 -14.72 -9.97 2.09
CA PHE A 88 -13.41 -10.55 2.35
C PHE A 88 -12.41 -9.48 2.81
N SER A 89 -11.47 -9.88 3.67
CA SER A 89 -10.38 -9.04 4.17
C SER A 89 -9.09 -9.85 4.28
N SER A 90 -7.96 -9.23 3.97
CA SER A 90 -6.65 -9.79 4.28
C SER A 90 -6.32 -9.62 5.77
N SER A 91 -5.26 -10.30 6.21
CA SER A 91 -4.44 -9.87 7.35
C SER A 91 -3.80 -8.50 7.09
N VAL A 92 -3.28 -7.88 8.15
CA VAL A 92 -2.43 -6.69 8.00
C VAL A 92 -1.04 -7.13 7.56
N GLU A 93 -0.66 -6.74 6.35
CA GLU A 93 0.60 -7.13 5.72
C GLU A 93 1.63 -5.98 5.75
N SER A 94 2.91 -6.32 5.54
CA SER A 94 4.01 -5.35 5.47
C SER A 94 4.11 -4.61 4.13
N SER A 95 3.35 -5.02 3.11
CA SER A 95 3.27 -4.32 1.82
C SER A 95 1.87 -4.36 1.20
N SER A 96 1.55 -3.35 0.39
CA SER A 96 0.29 -3.31 -0.37
C SER A 96 0.16 -4.49 -1.34
N SER A 97 1.26 -4.93 -1.96
CA SER A 97 1.23 -6.07 -2.88
C SER A 97 0.90 -7.36 -2.16
N ALA A 98 1.49 -7.61 -0.99
CA ALA A 98 1.17 -8.78 -0.18
C ALA A 98 -0.31 -8.78 0.24
N ALA A 99 -0.84 -7.64 0.72
CA ALA A 99 -2.24 -7.54 1.13
C ALA A 99 -3.21 -7.87 -0.01
N VAL A 100 -2.97 -7.31 -1.20
CA VAL A 100 -3.80 -7.56 -2.39
C VAL A 100 -3.62 -8.99 -2.89
N SER A 101 -2.38 -9.48 -3.03
CA SER A 101 -2.11 -10.81 -3.58
C SER A 101 -2.64 -11.91 -2.67
N ASN A 102 -2.46 -11.81 -1.35
CA ASN A 102 -2.95 -12.81 -0.40
C ASN A 102 -4.49 -12.82 -0.38
N LEU A 103 -5.14 -11.65 -0.40
CA LEU A 103 -6.61 -11.59 -0.48
C LEU A 103 -7.10 -12.17 -1.81
N TYR A 104 -6.50 -11.76 -2.93
CA TYR A 104 -6.85 -12.25 -4.25
C TYR A 104 -6.72 -13.78 -4.32
N ALA A 105 -5.61 -14.32 -3.82
CA ALA A 105 -5.37 -15.75 -3.73
C ALA A 105 -6.43 -16.46 -2.88
N SER A 106 -6.83 -15.86 -1.75
CA SER A 106 -7.87 -16.43 -0.89
C SER A 106 -9.26 -16.47 -1.55
N ILE A 107 -9.60 -15.46 -2.35
CA ILE A 107 -10.90 -15.35 -3.04
C ILE A 107 -10.96 -16.29 -4.24
N PHE A 108 -9.90 -16.33 -5.04
CA PHE A 108 -9.87 -17.05 -6.33
C PHE A 108 -9.12 -18.39 -6.29
N GLN A 109 -8.57 -18.77 -5.12
CA GLN A 109 -7.82 -20.01 -4.90
C GLN A 109 -6.63 -20.16 -5.87
N LYS A 110 -5.84 -19.08 -6.05
CA LYS A 110 -4.74 -18.99 -7.02
C LYS A 110 -3.47 -18.41 -6.43
#